data_AF-A0A4R8BEP6-F1
#
_entry.id   AF-A0A4R8BEP6-F1
#
_cell.length_a   1.000
_cell.length_b   1.000
_cell.length_c   1.000
_cell.angle_alpha   90.00
_cell.angle_beta   90.00
_cell.angle_gamma   90.00
#
_symmetry.space_group_name_H-M   'P 1'
#
loop_
_entity.id
_entity.type
_entity.pdbx_description
1 polymer ?
#
loop_
_entity_poly.entity_id
_entity_poly.type
_entity_poly.pdbx_seq_one_letter_code
_entity_poly.pdbx_strand_id
1 'polypeptide(L)'
;MSTKHEIDTYSKLELGGTFFLEESFRYLHTALKSEHSSILFSEELNLIEPSKEDREIINKTHLPDNAVGILQSNIPDVLTNETISLMSNAWQKSQLRAETEKHKFGLNHRIDSIEILGHLNNFGFFIETLVNRHLLFLNQTGVIDEFSYARISISKIMERLIYIFKDDLNNNKVHLNEITNLFSLRNKTVHFTPDNAIALKPKISELIQIWNQSVKIISKLEKKEKFNEESFSKRLEKHIAEIKTNWT
;
A
#
# COMPACT_ATOMS: atom_id res chain seq x y z
N MET A 1 40.83 -7.99 -3.88
CA MET A 1 39.61 -8.79 -4.12
C MET A 1 38.51 -7.87 -4.65
N SER A 2 38.77 -7.19 -5.77
CA SER A 2 37.86 -6.21 -6.36
C SER A 2 37.24 -6.80 -7.62
N THR A 3 36.00 -6.39 -7.92
CA THR A 3 35.25 -6.65 -9.17
C THR A 3 34.44 -7.94 -9.24
N LYS A 4 33.27 -7.93 -8.61
CA LYS A 4 31.95 -8.10 -9.26
C LYS A 4 30.91 -8.25 -8.15
N HIS A 5 29.98 -7.32 -8.01
CA HIS A 5 28.65 -7.86 -7.78
C HIS A 5 28.31 -8.58 -9.07
N GLU A 6 28.12 -9.88 -8.96
CA GLU A 6 27.84 -10.74 -10.10
C GLU A 6 26.53 -10.28 -10.74
N ILE A 7 26.34 -10.62 -12.02
CA ILE A 7 25.06 -10.43 -12.73
C ILE A 7 23.89 -10.89 -11.85
N ASP A 8 24.10 -11.97 -11.09
CA ASP A 8 23.19 -12.50 -10.07
C ASP A 8 22.65 -11.45 -9.08
N THR A 9 23.47 -10.49 -8.64
CA THR A 9 23.01 -9.45 -7.71
C THR A 9 21.99 -8.53 -8.36
N TYR A 10 22.23 -8.08 -9.61
CA TYR A 10 21.24 -7.28 -10.32
C TYR A 10 19.99 -8.08 -10.65
N SER A 11 20.14 -9.35 -11.02
CA SER A 11 18.99 -10.22 -11.25
C SER A 11 18.14 -10.38 -9.99
N LYS A 12 18.75 -10.55 -8.81
CA LYS A 12 18.03 -10.60 -7.53
C LYS A 12 17.34 -9.29 -7.19
N LEU A 13 17.96 -8.14 -7.48
CA LEU A 13 17.35 -6.83 -7.27
C LEU A 13 16.20 -6.56 -8.25
N GLU A 14 16.31 -7.01 -9.49
CA GLU A 14 15.21 -6.98 -10.47
C GLU A 14 14.05 -7.85 -9.98
N LEU A 15 14.30 -9.11 -9.64
CA LEU A 15 13.26 -10.02 -9.12
C LEU A 15 12.60 -9.47 -7.85
N GLY A 16 13.39 -8.90 -6.94
CA GLY A 16 12.87 -8.24 -5.74
C GLY A 16 12.00 -7.03 -6.09
N GLY A 17 12.44 -6.17 -7.01
CA GLY A 17 11.66 -5.04 -7.49
C GLY A 17 10.34 -5.46 -8.12
N THR A 18 10.37 -6.53 -8.93
CA THR A 18 9.19 -7.17 -9.52
C THR A 18 8.21 -7.64 -8.46
N PHE A 19 8.68 -8.45 -7.52
CA PHE A 19 7.87 -8.99 -6.43
C PHE A 19 7.21 -7.87 -5.61
N PHE A 20 7.98 -6.88 -5.17
CA PHE A 20 7.45 -5.81 -4.34
C PHE A 20 6.43 -4.92 -5.08
N LEU A 21 6.63 -4.68 -6.37
CA LEU A 21 5.67 -3.93 -7.17
C LEU A 21 4.33 -4.68 -7.30
N GLU A 22 4.40 -5.96 -7.66
CA GLU A 22 3.21 -6.79 -7.87
C GLU A 22 2.42 -6.99 -6.57
N GLU A 23 3.11 -7.34 -5.48
CA GLU A 23 2.49 -7.50 -4.17
C GLU A 23 1.87 -6.20 -3.68
N SER A 24 2.53 -5.06 -3.91
CA SER A 24 2.00 -3.76 -3.52
C SER A 24 0.63 -3.48 -4.15
N PHE A 25 0.47 -3.71 -5.46
CA PHE A 25 -0.80 -3.48 -6.14
C PHE A 25 -1.82 -4.58 -5.88
N ARG A 26 -1.39 -5.82 -5.63
CA ARG A 26 -2.26 -6.90 -5.15
C ARG A 26 -2.94 -6.52 -3.84
N TYR A 27 -2.18 -6.04 -2.85
CA TYR A 27 -2.72 -5.59 -1.57
C TYR A 27 -3.68 -4.40 -1.72
N LEU A 28 -3.37 -3.45 -2.61
CA LEU A 28 -4.27 -2.34 -2.89
C LEU A 28 -5.61 -2.79 -3.52
N HIS A 29 -5.56 -3.72 -4.46
CA HIS A 29 -6.77 -4.32 -5.03
C HIS A 29 -7.60 -5.03 -3.97
N THR A 30 -6.96 -5.80 -3.09
CA THR A 30 -7.65 -6.46 -1.97
C THR A 30 -8.29 -5.44 -1.03
N ALA A 31 -7.59 -4.35 -0.71
CA ALA A 31 -8.10 -3.28 0.15
C ALA A 31 -9.38 -2.65 -0.43
N LEU A 32 -9.33 -2.22 -1.69
CA LEU A 32 -10.46 -1.57 -2.38
C LEU A 32 -11.63 -2.54 -2.60
N LYS A 33 -11.35 -3.80 -2.92
CA LYS A 33 -12.38 -4.84 -3.04
C LYS A 33 -13.06 -5.14 -1.69
N SER A 34 -12.29 -5.18 -0.61
CA SER A 34 -12.81 -5.38 0.74
C SER A 34 -13.74 -4.23 1.12
N GLU A 35 -13.38 -2.98 0.82
CA GLU A 35 -14.25 -1.83 1.07
C GLU A 35 -15.51 -1.83 0.22
N HIS A 36 -15.40 -2.18 -1.06
CA HIS A 36 -16.57 -2.34 -1.91
C HIS A 36 -17.51 -3.43 -1.37
N SER A 37 -16.96 -4.56 -0.91
CA SER A 37 -17.74 -5.62 -0.26
C SER A 37 -18.44 -5.10 1.00
N SER A 38 -17.77 -4.27 1.80
CA SER A 38 -18.36 -3.66 3.00
C SER A 38 -19.48 -2.67 2.68
N ILE A 39 -19.37 -1.90 1.59
CA ILE A 39 -20.44 -1.01 1.12
C ILE A 39 -21.67 -1.84 0.75
N LEU A 40 -21.50 -2.85 -0.11
CA LEU A 40 -22.58 -3.75 -0.53
C LEU A 40 -23.20 -4.49 0.66
N PHE A 41 -22.37 -4.95 1.59
CA PHE A 41 -22.84 -5.62 2.79
C PHE A 41 -23.66 -4.69 3.68
N SER A 42 -23.26 -3.43 3.81
CA SER A 42 -24.03 -2.44 4.59
C SER A 42 -25.41 -2.18 3.97
N GLU A 43 -25.51 -2.19 2.64
CA GLU A 43 -26.79 -2.08 1.93
C GLU A 43 -27.69 -3.29 2.19
N GLU A 44 -27.15 -4.51 2.12
CA GLU A 44 -27.89 -5.75 2.37
C GLU A 44 -28.25 -5.91 3.86
N LEU A 45 -27.37 -5.48 4.78
CA LEU A 45 -27.59 -5.53 6.22
C LEU A 45 -28.83 -4.74 6.63
N ASN A 46 -29.08 -3.59 5.99
CA ASN A 46 -30.27 -2.76 6.25
C ASN A 46 -31.59 -3.48 5.91
N LEU A 47 -31.54 -4.58 5.15
CA LEU A 47 -32.70 -5.38 4.77
C LEU A 47 -32.91 -6.59 5.70
N ILE A 48 -31.93 -6.90 6.55
CA ILE A 48 -32.00 -8.03 7.48
C ILE A 48 -32.68 -7.55 8.76
N GLU A 49 -33.90 -8.01 8.99
CA GLU A 49 -34.61 -7.77 10.24
C GLU A 49 -34.11 -8.76 11.32
N PRO A 50 -33.64 -8.28 12.48
CA PRO A 50 -33.29 -9.16 13.60
C PRO A 50 -34.52 -9.94 14.07
N SER A 51 -34.30 -11.17 14.52
CA SER A 51 -35.35 -11.99 15.13
C SER A 51 -35.95 -11.28 16.37
N LYS A 52 -37.15 -11.70 16.77
CA LYS A 52 -37.79 -11.12 17.98
C LYS A 52 -36.95 -11.39 19.24
N GLU A 53 -36.33 -12.55 19.30
CA GLU A 53 -35.48 -12.98 20.41
C GLU A 53 -34.21 -12.11 20.52
N ASP A 54 -33.57 -11.80 19.39
CA ASP A 54 -32.40 -10.92 19.34
C ASP A 54 -32.71 -9.52 19.90
N ARG A 55 -33.88 -8.97 19.56
CA ARG A 55 -34.33 -7.65 20.04
C ARG A 55 -34.56 -7.64 21.56
N GLU A 56 -35.12 -8.72 22.10
CA GLU A 56 -35.35 -8.83 23.54
C GLU A 56 -34.05 -8.95 24.36
N ILE A 57 -33.03 -9.61 23.81
CA ILE A 57 -31.72 -9.76 24.44
C ILE A 57 -30.95 -8.44 24.42
N ILE A 58 -30.92 -7.73 23.28
CA ILE A 58 -30.26 -6.42 23.16
C ILE A 58 -30.83 -5.42 24.17
N ASN A 59 -32.16 -5.36 24.27
CA ASN A 59 -32.84 -4.43 25.17
C ASN A 59 -32.52 -4.65 26.66
N LYS A 60 -32.04 -5.85 27.03
CA LYS A 60 -31.67 -6.21 28.40
C LYS A 60 -30.15 -6.15 28.66
N THR A 61 -29.35 -5.92 27.61
CA THR A 61 -27.89 -5.93 27.71
C THR A 61 -27.38 -4.53 28.03
N HIS A 62 -26.67 -4.37 29.14
CA HIS A 62 -25.89 -3.17 29.45
C HIS A 62 -24.46 -3.36 28.99
N LEU A 63 -24.07 -2.61 27.95
CA LEU A 63 -22.70 -2.57 27.47
C LEU A 63 -21.92 -1.49 28.22
N PRO A 64 -20.62 -1.71 28.51
CA PRO A 64 -19.76 -0.68 29.09
C PRO A 64 -19.63 0.54 28.16
N ASP A 65 -19.49 1.74 28.74
CA ASP A 65 -19.40 2.99 27.98
C ASP A 65 -18.04 3.23 27.30
N ASN A 66 -17.10 2.27 27.37
CA ASN A 66 -15.76 2.42 26.81
C ASN A 66 -15.39 1.23 25.92
N ALA A 67 -14.65 1.50 24.84
CA ALA A 67 -14.32 0.53 23.79
C ALA A 67 -13.59 -0.72 24.32
N VAL A 68 -12.70 -0.56 25.29
CA VAL A 68 -11.97 -1.70 25.90
C VAL A 68 -12.93 -2.56 26.71
N GLY A 69 -13.79 -1.95 27.51
CA GLY A 69 -14.84 -2.63 28.26
C GLY A 69 -15.78 -3.40 27.35
N ILE A 70 -16.18 -2.84 26.20
CA ILE A 70 -17.00 -3.53 25.20
C ILE A 70 -16.30 -4.78 24.66
N LEU A 71 -15.01 -4.69 24.31
CA LEU A 71 -14.24 -5.83 23.81
C LEU A 71 -13.98 -6.91 24.87
N GLN A 72 -13.93 -6.52 26.14
CA GLN A 72 -13.71 -7.42 27.28
C GLN A 72 -15.01 -7.98 27.87
N SER A 73 -16.16 -7.37 27.56
CA SER A 73 -17.44 -7.90 28.00
C SER A 73 -17.76 -9.21 27.31
N ASN A 74 -18.27 -10.18 28.08
CA ASN A 74 -19.00 -11.31 27.54
C ASN A 74 -20.35 -10.79 27.05
N ILE A 75 -20.34 -10.17 25.87
CA ILE A 75 -21.56 -9.87 25.14
C ILE A 75 -22.20 -11.24 24.90
N PRO A 76 -23.45 -11.49 25.36
CA PRO A 76 -24.17 -12.72 25.04
C PRO A 76 -24.10 -12.95 23.53
N ASP A 77 -24.12 -14.18 23.03
CA ASP A 77 -24.19 -14.38 21.57
C ASP A 77 -25.55 -13.84 21.09
N VAL A 78 -25.58 -12.56 20.69
CA VAL A 78 -26.79 -11.72 20.62
C VAL A 78 -27.62 -12.03 19.37
N LEU A 79 -27.12 -12.93 18.54
CA LEU A 79 -27.71 -13.24 17.26
C LEU A 79 -28.08 -14.72 17.28
N THR A 80 -29.36 -15.00 17.12
CA THR A 80 -29.87 -16.33 16.78
C THR A 80 -29.12 -16.86 15.56
N ASN A 81 -28.98 -18.19 15.48
CA ASN A 81 -28.39 -18.85 14.32
C ASN A 81 -29.06 -18.44 13.00
N GLU A 82 -30.34 -18.08 13.04
CA GLU A 82 -31.08 -17.53 11.90
C GLU A 82 -30.49 -16.19 11.45
N THR A 83 -30.39 -15.19 12.33
CA THR A 83 -29.82 -13.89 12.00
C THR A 83 -28.35 -13.98 11.61
N ILE A 84 -27.55 -14.82 12.30
CA ILE A 84 -26.14 -15.09 11.93
C ILE A 84 -26.06 -15.66 10.52
N SER A 85 -26.92 -16.63 10.17
CA SER A 85 -26.93 -17.25 8.84
C SER A 85 -27.28 -16.23 7.76
N LEU A 86 -28.28 -15.38 7.99
CA LEU A 86 -28.66 -14.31 7.06
C LEU A 86 -27.52 -13.31 6.85
N MET A 87 -26.87 -12.86 7.93
CA MET A 87 -25.73 -11.94 7.85
C MET A 87 -24.53 -12.58 7.14
N SER A 88 -24.21 -13.84 7.44
CA SER A 88 -23.12 -14.58 6.79
C SER A 88 -23.38 -14.76 5.29
N ASN A 89 -24.59 -15.13 4.91
CA ASN A 89 -24.99 -15.25 3.51
C ASN A 89 -24.92 -13.90 2.78
N ALA A 90 -25.38 -12.82 3.42
CA ALA A 90 -25.29 -11.47 2.85
C ALA A 90 -23.84 -11.01 2.69
N TRP A 91 -22.96 -11.33 3.64
CA TRP A 91 -21.52 -11.05 3.52
C TRP A 91 -20.90 -11.80 2.35
N GLN A 92 -21.11 -13.12 2.25
CA GLN A 92 -20.61 -13.94 1.14
C GLN A 92 -21.12 -13.44 -0.22
N LYS A 93 -22.40 -13.11 -0.31
CA LYS A 93 -23.00 -12.52 -1.52
C LYS A 93 -22.36 -11.19 -1.88
N SER A 94 -22.10 -10.33 -0.88
CA SER A 94 -21.44 -9.03 -1.08
C SER A 94 -20.01 -9.17 -1.58
N GLN A 95 -19.26 -10.16 -1.07
CA GLN A 95 -17.91 -10.48 -1.58
C GLN A 95 -17.93 -10.93 -3.04
N LEU A 96 -18.87 -11.82 -3.41
CA LEU A 96 -19.03 -12.27 -4.81
C LEU A 96 -19.48 -11.13 -5.74
N ARG A 97 -20.39 -10.27 -5.27
CA ARG A 97 -20.81 -9.08 -6.01
C ARG A 97 -19.64 -8.11 -6.20
N ALA A 98 -18.81 -7.90 -5.18
CA ALA A 98 -17.64 -7.04 -5.29
C ALA A 98 -16.58 -7.54 -6.29
N GLU A 99 -16.62 -8.81 -6.70
CA GLU A 99 -15.77 -9.36 -7.78
C GLU A 99 -16.27 -9.01 -9.18
N THR A 100 -17.57 -8.84 -9.33
CA THR A 100 -18.24 -8.79 -10.64
C THR A 100 -18.83 -7.42 -10.94
N GLU A 101 -19.29 -6.71 -9.92
CA GLU A 101 -19.85 -5.37 -10.00
C GLU A 101 -18.74 -4.32 -9.98
N LYS A 102 -18.88 -3.30 -10.83
CA LYS A 102 -17.94 -2.19 -10.89
C LYS A 102 -18.29 -1.15 -9.84
N HIS A 103 -17.30 -0.71 -9.10
CA HIS A 103 -17.42 0.43 -8.18
C HIS A 103 -16.28 1.42 -8.39
N LYS A 104 -16.61 2.71 -8.34
CA LYS A 104 -15.67 3.81 -8.53
C LYS A 104 -15.60 4.65 -7.26
N PHE A 105 -14.50 4.53 -6.56
CA PHE A 105 -14.20 5.37 -5.42
C PHE A 105 -13.81 6.77 -5.90
N GLY A 106 -14.35 7.79 -5.25
CA GLY A 106 -13.94 9.17 -5.50
C GLY A 106 -12.47 9.39 -5.12
N LEU A 107 -11.78 10.32 -5.79
CA LEU A 107 -10.35 10.60 -5.52
C LEU A 107 -10.06 11.03 -4.06
N ASN A 108 -11.05 11.62 -3.38
CA ASN A 108 -10.96 12.01 -1.97
C ASN A 108 -11.27 10.88 -0.99
N HIS A 109 -11.66 9.70 -1.47
CA HIS A 109 -11.91 8.52 -0.66
C HIS A 109 -10.66 8.15 0.14
N ARG A 110 -10.86 7.81 1.41
CA ARG A 110 -9.81 7.41 2.34
C ARG A 110 -9.92 5.90 2.54
N ILE A 111 -8.84 5.20 2.25
CA ILE A 111 -8.78 3.74 2.39
C ILE A 111 -8.55 3.43 3.87
N ASP A 112 -9.49 2.72 4.48
CA ASP A 112 -9.53 2.28 5.88
C ASP A 112 -9.27 0.77 6.04
N SER A 113 -9.27 0.01 4.94
CA SER A 113 -8.94 -1.41 4.98
C SER A 113 -7.51 -1.67 5.48
N ILE A 114 -7.36 -2.62 6.40
CA ILE A 114 -6.06 -3.05 6.97
C ILE A 114 -5.05 -3.49 5.90
N GLU A 115 -5.54 -3.97 4.75
CA GLU A 115 -4.72 -4.43 3.63
C GLU A 115 -3.90 -3.28 2.99
N ILE A 116 -4.25 -2.01 3.25
CA ILE A 116 -3.46 -0.85 2.82
C ILE A 116 -2.04 -0.87 3.39
N LEU A 117 -1.84 -1.51 4.56
CA LEU A 117 -0.52 -1.73 5.14
C LEU A 117 0.39 -2.49 4.19
N GLY A 118 -0.15 -3.53 3.52
CA GLY A 118 0.58 -4.33 2.54
C GLY A 118 0.98 -3.51 1.32
N HIS A 119 0.10 -2.63 0.82
CA HIS A 119 0.41 -1.75 -0.29
C HIS A 119 1.59 -0.82 0.04
N LEU A 120 1.48 -0.08 1.16
CA LEU A 120 2.45 0.94 1.55
C LEU A 120 3.83 0.35 1.89
N ASN A 121 3.85 -0.80 2.57
CA ASN A 121 5.10 -1.51 2.89
C ASN A 121 5.80 -1.98 1.63
N ASN A 122 5.10 -2.72 0.78
CA ASN A 122 5.69 -3.29 -0.44
C ASN A 122 6.07 -2.18 -1.43
N PHE A 123 5.28 -1.11 -1.55
CA PHE A 123 5.64 0.01 -2.42
C PHE A 123 6.91 0.74 -1.93
N GLY A 124 7.05 0.92 -0.62
CA GLY A 124 8.27 1.46 -0.03
C GLY A 124 9.50 0.58 -0.30
N PHE A 125 9.37 -0.74 -0.13
CA PHE A 125 10.44 -1.69 -0.45
C PHE A 125 10.78 -1.74 -1.94
N PHE A 126 9.80 -1.60 -2.82
CA PHE A 126 10.01 -1.46 -4.26
C PHE A 126 10.92 -0.25 -4.57
N ILE A 127 10.59 0.94 -4.04
CA ILE A 127 11.41 2.15 -4.24
C ILE A 127 12.82 1.97 -3.64
N GLU A 128 12.93 1.42 -2.44
CA GLU A 128 14.23 1.14 -1.81
C GLU A 128 15.08 0.19 -2.65
N THR A 129 14.47 -0.85 -3.22
CA THR A 129 15.17 -1.83 -4.07
C THR A 129 15.75 -1.19 -5.32
N LEU A 130 14.98 -0.35 -6.01
CA LEU A 130 15.44 0.37 -7.20
C LEU A 130 16.54 1.39 -6.88
N VAL A 131 16.42 2.09 -5.75
CA VAL A 131 17.45 3.02 -5.30
C VAL A 131 18.76 2.29 -4.96
N ASN A 132 18.68 1.15 -4.28
CA ASN A 132 19.85 0.34 -3.94
C ASN A 132 20.54 -0.20 -5.19
N ARG A 133 19.74 -0.68 -6.15
CA ARG A 133 20.22 -1.10 -7.46
C ARG A 133 20.93 0.03 -8.18
N HIS A 134 20.38 1.24 -8.15
CA HIS A 134 21.01 2.39 -8.78
C HIS A 134 22.33 2.78 -8.11
N LEU A 135 22.40 2.80 -6.78
CA LEU A 135 23.65 3.08 -6.07
C LEU A 135 24.73 2.06 -6.41
N LEU A 136 24.35 0.79 -6.51
CA LEU A 136 25.25 -0.27 -6.93
C LEU A 136 25.76 -0.02 -8.37
N PHE A 137 24.88 0.37 -9.28
CA PHE A 137 25.25 0.76 -10.64
C PHE A 137 26.25 1.91 -10.66
N LEU A 138 26.02 2.98 -9.89
CA LEU A 138 26.92 4.12 -9.82
C LEU A 138 28.32 3.72 -9.31
N ASN A 139 28.39 2.86 -8.31
CA ASN A 139 29.66 2.37 -7.76
C ASN A 139 30.42 1.54 -8.79
N GLN A 140 29.75 0.61 -9.46
CA GLN A 140 30.40 -0.28 -10.42
C GLN A 140 30.82 0.38 -11.72
N THR A 141 30.12 1.44 -12.12
CA THR A 141 30.47 2.25 -13.29
C THR A 141 31.51 3.32 -12.99
N GLY A 142 31.98 3.41 -11.73
CA GLY A 142 32.98 4.39 -11.31
C GLY A 142 32.46 5.83 -11.26
N VAL A 143 31.14 6.03 -11.29
CA VAL A 143 30.52 7.35 -11.14
C VAL A 143 30.66 7.84 -9.69
N ILE A 144 30.67 6.91 -8.73
CA ILE A 144 31.00 7.18 -7.33
C ILE A 144 32.09 6.20 -6.88
N ASP A 145 32.93 6.63 -5.95
CA ASP A 145 33.98 5.78 -5.37
C ASP A 145 33.41 4.85 -4.27
N GLU A 146 34.19 3.83 -3.92
CA GLU A 146 33.81 2.82 -2.92
C GLU A 146 33.57 3.40 -1.53
N PHE A 147 34.33 4.43 -1.12
CA PHE A 147 34.15 5.08 0.17
C PHE A 147 32.81 5.84 0.23
N SER A 148 32.49 6.58 -0.83
CA SER A 148 31.21 7.26 -1.00
C SER A 148 30.05 6.27 -1.02
N TYR A 149 30.19 5.16 -1.76
CA TYR A 149 29.19 4.08 -1.81
C TYR A 149 28.96 3.44 -0.44
N ALA A 150 30.03 3.06 0.28
CA ALA A 150 29.94 2.42 1.60
C ALA A 150 29.18 3.29 2.61
N ARG A 151 29.37 4.62 2.55
CA ARG A 151 28.68 5.56 3.42
C ARG A 151 27.20 5.74 3.04
N ILE A 152 26.91 5.95 1.74
CA ILE A 152 25.54 6.26 1.32
C ILE A 152 24.62 5.04 1.29
N SER A 153 25.15 3.84 1.01
CA SER A 153 24.36 2.60 0.91
C SER A 153 23.67 2.19 2.22
N ILE A 154 24.21 2.58 3.37
CA ILE A 154 23.61 2.31 4.69
C ILE A 154 22.75 3.46 5.23
N SER A 155 22.76 4.60 4.54
CA SER A 155 22.02 5.81 4.93
C SER A 155 20.50 5.63 4.79
N LYS A 156 19.67 6.56 5.29
CA LYS A 156 18.21 6.44 5.09
C LYS A 156 17.84 6.61 3.61
N ILE A 157 16.73 6.01 3.18
CA ILE A 157 16.30 6.08 1.76
C ILE A 157 16.18 7.50 1.21
N MET A 158 15.70 8.44 2.02
CA MET A 158 15.62 9.85 1.61
C MET A 158 17.01 10.47 1.39
N GLU A 159 18.00 10.12 2.21
CA GLU A 159 19.39 10.58 2.06
C GLU A 159 20.00 10.00 0.78
N ARG A 160 19.73 8.72 0.47
CA ARG A 160 20.13 8.07 -0.78
C ARG A 160 19.54 8.78 -2.00
N LEU A 161 18.24 9.09 -1.97
CA LEU A 161 17.57 9.82 -3.05
C LEU A 161 18.12 11.23 -3.22
N ILE A 162 18.35 11.97 -2.12
CA ILE A 162 18.96 13.30 -2.16
C ILE A 162 20.35 13.23 -2.77
N TYR A 163 21.14 12.21 -2.42
CA TYR A 163 22.46 12.01 -2.99
C TYR A 163 22.41 11.75 -4.51
N ILE A 164 21.55 10.82 -4.96
CA ILE A 164 21.41 10.46 -6.39
C ILE A 164 20.89 11.64 -7.21
N PHE A 165 19.95 12.42 -6.67
CA PHE A 165 19.29 13.51 -7.38
C PHE A 165 19.80 14.90 -6.98
N LYS A 166 20.96 15.02 -6.34
CA LYS A 166 21.49 16.29 -5.82
C LYS A 166 21.41 17.43 -6.86
N ASP A 167 21.92 17.20 -8.06
CA ASP A 167 21.94 18.22 -9.11
C ASP A 167 20.54 18.48 -9.68
N ASP A 168 19.71 17.45 -9.79
CA ASP A 168 18.33 17.58 -10.25
C ASP A 168 17.47 18.35 -9.24
N LEU A 169 17.72 18.20 -7.94
CA LEU A 169 17.05 18.92 -6.87
C LEU A 169 17.46 20.39 -6.86
N ASN A 170 18.77 20.67 -6.94
CA ASN A 170 19.29 22.05 -6.99
C ASN A 170 18.76 22.83 -8.21
N ASN A 171 18.47 22.12 -9.30
CA ASN A 171 17.93 22.69 -10.53
C ASN A 171 16.39 22.61 -10.64
N ASN A 172 15.68 22.22 -9.57
CA ASN A 172 14.21 22.04 -9.56
C ASN A 172 13.66 21.11 -10.65
N LYS A 173 14.45 20.13 -11.09
CA LYS A 173 14.06 19.12 -12.10
C LYS A 173 13.35 17.91 -11.48
N VAL A 174 13.52 17.70 -10.18
CA VAL A 174 12.90 16.62 -9.41
C VAL A 174 12.42 17.18 -8.07
N HIS A 175 11.25 16.72 -7.62
CA HIS A 175 10.74 16.97 -6.26
C HIS A 175 10.62 15.64 -5.53
N LEU A 176 10.89 15.62 -4.22
CA LEU A 176 10.81 14.39 -3.41
C LEU A 176 9.68 14.43 -2.38
N ASN A 177 8.77 15.41 -2.46
CA ASN A 177 7.70 15.62 -1.48
C ASN A 177 6.80 14.38 -1.38
N GLU A 178 6.34 13.86 -2.51
CA GLU A 178 5.46 12.67 -2.51
C GLU A 178 6.19 11.40 -2.05
N ILE A 179 7.49 11.28 -2.36
CA ILE A 179 8.28 10.14 -1.87
C ILE A 179 8.49 10.25 -0.35
N THR A 180 8.68 11.46 0.16
CA THR A 180 8.73 11.71 1.61
C THR A 180 7.41 11.31 2.26
N ASN A 181 6.28 11.63 1.60
CA ASN A 181 4.97 11.24 2.06
C ASN A 181 4.78 9.72 2.09
N LEU A 182 5.18 9.01 1.04
CA LEU A 182 5.22 7.54 1.01
C LEU A 182 5.96 6.96 2.22
N PHE A 183 7.17 7.43 2.50
CA PHE A 183 7.94 6.92 3.63
C PHE A 183 7.39 7.35 4.99
N SER A 184 6.68 8.48 5.07
CA SER A 184 5.90 8.84 6.27
C SER A 184 4.78 7.83 6.51
N LEU A 185 4.00 7.50 5.48
CA LEU A 185 2.93 6.51 5.54
C LEU A 185 3.48 5.12 5.91
N ARG A 186 4.55 4.66 5.25
CA ARG A 186 5.24 3.40 5.57
C ARG A 186 5.78 3.37 7.01
N ASN A 187 6.33 4.46 7.53
CA ASN A 187 6.81 4.44 8.92
C ASN A 187 5.67 4.25 9.92
N LYS A 188 4.46 4.76 9.61
CA LYS A 188 3.26 4.52 10.41
C LYS A 188 2.76 3.08 10.33
N THR A 189 2.97 2.39 9.20
CA THR A 189 2.63 0.95 9.07
C THR A 189 3.58 0.07 9.87
N VAL A 190 4.87 0.43 9.95
CA VAL A 190 5.88 -0.30 10.74
C VAL A 190 5.65 -0.13 12.24
N HIS A 191 5.27 1.06 12.68
CA HIS A 191 4.94 1.36 14.07
C HIS A 191 3.43 1.48 14.24
N PHE A 192 2.69 0.38 14.08
CA PHE A 192 1.22 0.39 14.08
C PHE A 192 0.62 0.60 15.49
N THR A 193 0.76 1.82 16.00
CA THR A 193 0.18 2.31 17.26
C THR A 193 -1.30 2.68 17.08
N PRO A 194 -2.08 2.85 18.17
CA PRO A 194 -3.47 3.32 18.08
C PRO A 194 -3.63 4.64 17.30
N ASP A 195 -2.75 5.62 17.53
CA ASP A 195 -2.75 6.89 16.79
C ASP A 195 -2.51 6.68 15.30
N ASN A 196 -1.60 5.76 14.95
CA ASN A 196 -1.31 5.44 13.55
C ASN A 196 -2.45 4.65 12.89
N ALA A 197 -3.16 3.79 13.62
CA ALA A 197 -4.36 3.13 13.11
C ALA A 197 -5.46 4.13 12.73
N ILE A 198 -5.58 5.25 13.47
CA ILE A 198 -6.51 6.33 13.13
C ILE A 198 -5.99 7.17 11.96
N ALA A 199 -4.70 7.50 11.97
CA ALA A 199 -4.11 8.42 11.01
C ALA A 199 -3.80 7.80 9.63
N LEU A 200 -3.63 6.48 9.55
CA LEU A 200 -3.24 5.76 8.34
C LEU A 200 -4.46 5.47 7.45
N LYS A 201 -5.05 6.54 6.91
CA LYS A 201 -6.14 6.46 5.95
C LYS A 201 -5.81 7.29 4.72
N PRO A 202 -4.85 6.84 3.89
CA PRO A 202 -4.37 7.61 2.74
C PRO A 202 -5.51 7.83 1.75
N LYS A 203 -5.49 8.98 1.10
CA LYS A 203 -6.45 9.26 0.03
C LYS A 203 -6.02 8.59 -1.27
N ILE A 204 -6.97 8.18 -2.09
CA ILE A 204 -6.67 7.69 -3.45
C ILE A 204 -5.87 8.73 -4.25
N SER A 205 -6.25 10.01 -4.18
CA SER A 205 -5.52 11.10 -4.84
C SER A 205 -4.06 11.22 -4.41
N GLU A 206 -3.80 11.00 -3.12
CA GLU A 206 -2.48 11.05 -2.50
C GLU A 206 -1.60 9.89 -3.00
N LEU A 207 -2.16 8.67 -3.05
CA LEU A 207 -1.46 7.53 -3.61
C LEU A 207 -1.14 7.72 -5.10
N ILE A 208 -2.06 8.28 -5.89
CA ILE A 208 -1.83 8.60 -7.31
C ILE A 208 -0.68 9.61 -7.47
N GLN A 209 -0.61 10.63 -6.61
CA GLN A 209 0.48 11.61 -6.62
C GLN A 209 1.83 10.94 -6.33
N ILE A 210 1.87 10.05 -5.32
CA ILE A 210 3.04 9.23 -5.00
C ILE A 210 3.47 8.39 -6.20
N TRP A 211 2.56 7.62 -6.81
CA TRP A 211 2.91 6.74 -7.92
C TRP A 211 3.42 7.52 -9.13
N ASN A 212 2.75 8.63 -9.49
CA ASN A 212 3.19 9.47 -10.62
C ASN A 212 4.59 10.08 -10.36
N GLN A 213 4.90 10.44 -9.11
CA GLN A 213 6.23 10.94 -8.76
C GLN A 213 7.28 9.82 -8.82
N SER A 214 6.92 8.61 -8.35
CA SER A 214 7.76 7.42 -8.46
C SER A 214 8.08 7.09 -9.91
N VAL A 215 7.11 7.12 -10.83
CA VAL A 215 7.35 6.91 -12.28
C VAL A 215 8.45 7.85 -12.77
N LYS A 216 8.34 9.15 -12.49
CA LYS A 216 9.34 10.16 -12.93
C LYS A 216 10.75 9.87 -12.40
N ILE A 217 10.84 9.46 -11.14
CA ILE A 217 12.10 9.14 -10.47
C ILE A 217 12.70 7.87 -11.10
N ILE A 218 11.91 6.80 -11.20
CA ILE A 218 12.34 5.51 -11.75
C ILE A 218 12.80 5.67 -13.20
N SER A 219 12.04 6.38 -14.04
CA SER A 219 12.45 6.63 -15.43
C SER A 219 13.77 7.38 -15.54
N LYS A 220 14.13 8.23 -14.56
CA LYS A 220 15.45 8.90 -14.54
C LYS A 220 16.57 7.93 -14.18
N LEU A 221 16.34 7.00 -13.26
CA LEU A 221 17.30 5.94 -12.93
C LEU A 221 17.52 5.03 -14.15
N GLU A 222 16.45 4.53 -14.74
CA GLU A 222 16.47 3.62 -15.90
C GLU A 222 17.15 4.23 -17.12
N LYS A 223 16.98 5.54 -17.36
CA LYS A 223 17.67 6.26 -18.46
C LYS A 223 19.20 6.25 -18.32
N LYS A 224 19.70 6.24 -17.08
CA LYS A 224 21.15 6.15 -16.81
C LYS A 224 21.63 4.70 -16.88
N GLU A 225 20.85 3.78 -16.30
CA GLU A 225 21.18 2.36 -16.19
C GLU A 225 21.14 1.61 -17.52
N LYS A 226 20.12 1.86 -18.35
CA LYS A 226 19.91 1.24 -19.67
C LYS A 226 19.96 -0.30 -19.65
N PHE A 227 19.41 -0.92 -18.61
CA PHE A 227 19.26 -2.37 -18.58
C PHE A 227 18.26 -2.84 -19.65
N ASN A 228 18.45 -4.07 -20.17
CA ASN A 228 17.67 -4.63 -21.28
C ASN A 228 16.32 -5.25 -20.86
N GLU A 229 15.99 -5.19 -19.58
CA GLU A 229 14.74 -5.72 -19.03
C GLU A 229 13.54 -4.79 -19.29
N GLU A 230 12.34 -5.27 -18.98
CA GLU A 230 11.15 -4.43 -19.01
C GLU A 230 11.26 -3.31 -17.97
N SER A 231 10.99 -2.07 -18.40
CA SER A 231 11.04 -0.90 -17.54
C SER A 231 10.01 -0.97 -16.41
N PHE A 232 10.51 -0.85 -15.18
CA PHE A 232 9.72 -0.66 -13.97
C PHE A 232 8.82 0.57 -14.04
N SER A 233 9.26 1.68 -14.66
CA SER A 233 8.40 2.85 -14.81
C SER A 233 7.17 2.55 -15.68
N LYS A 234 7.33 1.79 -16.77
CA LYS A 234 6.20 1.33 -17.61
C LYS A 234 5.28 0.35 -16.88
N ARG A 235 5.84 -0.58 -16.11
CA ARG A 235 5.06 -1.55 -15.31
C ARG A 235 4.24 -0.84 -14.24
N LEU A 236 4.82 0.15 -13.57
CA LEU A 236 4.11 1.00 -12.62
C LEU A 236 2.98 1.79 -13.31
N GLU A 237 3.23 2.40 -14.47
CA GLU A 237 2.19 3.09 -15.25
C GLU A 237 1.01 2.17 -15.60
N LYS A 238 1.28 0.90 -15.97
CA LYS A 238 0.26 -0.11 -16.23
C LYS A 238 -0.62 -0.34 -14.99
N HIS A 239 -0.01 -0.56 -13.82
CA HIS A 239 -0.76 -0.73 -12.58
C HIS A 239 -1.57 0.51 -12.19
N ILE A 240 -1.02 1.71 -12.38
CA ILE A 240 -1.77 2.96 -12.17
C ILE A 240 -2.98 3.03 -13.10
N ALA A 241 -2.83 2.67 -14.37
CA ALA A 241 -3.91 2.66 -15.35
C ALA A 241 -4.98 1.61 -15.01
N GLU A 242 -4.58 0.43 -14.52
CA GLU A 242 -5.47 -0.61 -14.03
C GLU A 242 -6.27 -0.12 -12.81
N ILE A 243 -5.62 0.51 -11.83
CA ILE A 243 -6.30 1.09 -10.66
C ILE A 243 -7.32 2.14 -11.09
N LYS A 244 -6.92 3.05 -11.99
CA LYS A 244 -7.84 4.04 -12.53
C LYS A 244 -9.01 3.38 -13.25
N THR A 245 -8.75 2.40 -14.11
CA THR A 245 -9.80 1.75 -14.90
C THR A 245 -10.76 0.93 -14.04
N ASN A 246 -10.29 0.34 -12.95
CA ASN A 246 -11.09 -0.56 -12.13
C ASN A 246 -11.73 0.12 -10.92
N TRP A 247 -11.10 1.15 -10.35
CA TRP A 247 -11.47 1.66 -9.03
C TRP A 247 -11.70 3.17 -8.92
N THR A 248 -11.30 3.99 -9.90
CA THR A 248 -11.50 5.46 -9.84
C THR A 248 -12.10 6.06 -11.11
#